data_AF-A0A495XWE9-F1
#
_entry.id   AF-A0A495XWE9-F1
#
_cell.length_a   1.000
_cell.length_b   1.000
_cell.length_c   1.000
_cell.angle_alpha   90.00
_cell.angle_beta   90.00
_cell.angle_gamma   90.00
#
_symmetry.space_group_name_H-M   'P 1'
#
loop_
_entity.id
_entity.type
_entity.pdbx_description
1 polymer ?
#
loop_
_entity_poly.entity_id
_entity_poly.type
_entity_poly.pdbx_seq_one_letter_code
_entity_poly.pdbx_strand_id
1 'polypeptide(L)'
;MTITPHGPFAAGQPAGRYAGSAFGSAPVGPSSRYILPQFEERTSYGMKRSDPYNKLFEDRIIFLGVQVDDASADDIIAQLLVLESLDPDRDILMYINSPGGSFTAMTAIYDTMQFVRPDIQTFVIGQAASAAAVLLGAGAPGKRFALPNARILIHQPALSGGDYGQASDIEIQANEVLRMRTWLEDTLAHHTGRTSETVREDIERDKILSSASAKEYGLIDEVLSSRKASLES
;
A
#
# COMPACT_ATOMS: atom_id res chain seq x y z
N MET A 1 -18.16 7.14 25.62
CA MET A 1 -17.87 7.04 24.18
C MET A 1 -19.18 7.25 23.45
N THR A 2 -19.38 8.42 22.87
CA THR A 2 -20.62 8.77 22.16
C THR A 2 -20.26 8.84 20.68
N ILE A 3 -20.83 7.95 19.87
CA ILE A 3 -20.65 7.95 18.41
C ILE A 3 -21.81 8.75 17.83
N THR A 4 -21.53 9.86 17.15
CA THR A 4 -22.56 10.71 16.54
C THR A 4 -22.43 10.66 15.02
N PRO A 5 -23.43 10.15 14.28
CA PRO A 5 -23.44 10.21 12.83
C PRO A 5 -23.94 11.59 12.35
N HIS A 6 -23.19 12.25 11.47
CA HIS A 6 -23.64 13.46 10.77
C HIS A 6 -23.79 13.17 9.26
N GLY A 7 -24.92 13.61 8.69
CA GLY A 7 -25.23 13.46 7.26
C GLY A 7 -24.43 14.41 6.36
N PRO A 8 -24.39 14.17 5.04
CA PRO A 8 -23.51 14.89 4.14
C PRO A 8 -23.97 16.34 3.92
N PHE A 9 -23.00 17.26 3.92
CA PHE A 9 -23.17 18.62 3.43
C PHE A 9 -23.35 18.61 1.90
N ALA A 10 -24.38 19.27 1.41
CA ALA A 10 -24.64 19.44 -0.02
C ALA A 10 -23.66 20.47 -0.61
N ALA A 11 -22.79 20.03 -1.53
CA ALA A 11 -21.99 20.92 -2.37
C ALA A 11 -22.80 21.33 -3.60
N GLY A 12 -22.93 22.64 -3.83
CA GLY A 12 -23.69 23.24 -4.92
C GLY A 12 -23.10 22.97 -6.30
N GLN A 13 -23.97 22.67 -7.27
CA GLN A 13 -23.65 22.64 -8.69
C GLN A 13 -23.54 24.06 -9.26
N PRO A 14 -22.59 24.34 -10.17
CA PRO A 14 -22.80 25.34 -11.20
C PRO A 14 -23.28 24.69 -12.51
N ALA A 15 -24.24 25.35 -13.14
CA ALA A 15 -24.87 24.93 -14.38
C ALA A 15 -24.01 25.29 -15.62
N GLY A 16 -23.97 24.35 -16.58
CA GLY A 16 -23.91 24.64 -18.02
C GLY A 16 -22.61 24.31 -18.75
N ARG A 17 -22.63 23.29 -19.61
CA ARG A 17 -22.94 23.40 -21.06
C ARG A 17 -22.81 22.03 -21.75
N TYR A 18 -23.76 21.75 -22.64
CA TYR A 18 -23.86 20.55 -23.47
C TYR A 18 -22.85 20.54 -24.62
N ALA A 19 -22.13 19.44 -24.80
CA ALA A 19 -21.68 18.93 -26.10
C ALA A 19 -21.42 17.42 -25.95
N GLY A 20 -22.05 16.62 -26.82
CA GLY A 20 -22.25 15.18 -26.59
C GLY A 20 -21.12 14.26 -27.00
N SER A 21 -21.18 13.03 -26.48
CA SER A 21 -20.77 11.81 -27.18
C SER A 21 -21.46 10.62 -26.51
N ALA A 22 -21.97 9.72 -27.34
CA ALA A 22 -22.78 8.58 -26.94
C ALA A 22 -21.88 7.36 -26.73
N PHE A 23 -21.53 7.04 -25.48
CA PHE A 23 -21.12 5.70 -25.07
C PHE A 23 -21.57 5.48 -23.63
N GLY A 24 -22.23 4.35 -23.37
CA GLY A 24 -22.87 4.04 -22.10
C GLY A 24 -21.93 4.19 -20.93
N SER A 25 -22.27 5.09 -20.01
CA SER A 25 -21.64 5.14 -18.70
C SER A 25 -21.90 3.81 -18.01
N ALA A 26 -20.82 3.12 -17.66
CA ALA A 26 -20.88 2.02 -16.70
C ALA A 26 -21.67 2.51 -15.47
N PRO A 27 -22.56 1.68 -14.88
CA PRO A 27 -23.29 2.09 -13.71
C PRO A 27 -22.29 2.53 -12.65
N VAL A 28 -22.44 3.77 -12.17
CA VAL A 28 -21.70 4.30 -11.04
C VAL A 28 -21.84 3.26 -9.93
N GLY A 29 -20.75 2.55 -9.63
CA GLY A 29 -20.70 1.60 -8.53
C GLY A 29 -21.17 2.29 -7.25
N PRO A 30 -21.67 1.54 -6.25
CA PRO A 30 -22.22 2.14 -5.05
C PRO A 30 -21.23 3.17 -4.49
N SER A 31 -21.63 4.44 -4.44
CA SER A 31 -20.88 5.45 -3.72
C SER A 31 -20.79 4.97 -2.28
N SER A 32 -19.58 4.66 -1.84
CA SER A 32 -19.34 4.13 -0.51
C SER A 32 -19.97 5.09 0.50
N ARG A 33 -20.79 4.54 1.42
CA ARG A 33 -21.28 5.30 2.56
C ARG A 33 -20.07 5.64 3.43
N TYR A 34 -19.46 6.79 3.17
CA TYR A 34 -18.32 7.30 3.91
C TYR A 34 -18.79 7.93 5.23
N ILE A 35 -19.39 7.12 6.10
CA ILE A 35 -19.62 7.53 7.49
C ILE A 35 -18.40 7.06 8.28
N LEU A 36 -17.38 7.91 8.34
CA LEU A 36 -16.25 7.70 9.23
C LEU A 36 -16.67 8.14 10.65
N PRO A 37 -16.76 7.23 11.62
CA PRO A 37 -17.16 7.60 12.97
C PRO A 37 -16.11 8.53 13.58
N GLN A 38 -16.55 9.57 14.26
CA GLN A 38 -15.68 10.42 15.07
C GLN A 38 -15.89 10.12 16.54
N PHE A 39 -14.84 10.36 17.33
CA PHE A 39 -14.89 10.24 18.77
C PHE A 39 -14.23 11.45 19.43
N GLU A 40 -14.62 11.69 20.68
CA GLU A 40 -14.11 12.78 21.50
C GLU A 40 -13.29 12.23 22.68
N GLU A 41 -12.06 12.72 22.83
CA GLU A 41 -11.20 12.44 23.97
C GLU A 41 -11.09 13.67 24.88
N ARG A 42 -11.19 13.46 26.19
CA ARG A 42 -10.97 14.51 27.18
C ARG A 42 -9.49 14.56 27.53
N THR A 43 -8.85 15.68 27.24
CA THR A 43 -7.46 15.98 27.59
C THR A 43 -7.41 17.00 28.73
N SER A 44 -6.24 17.23 29.32
CA SER A 44 -6.00 18.30 30.29
C SER A 44 -6.27 19.71 29.74
N TYR A 45 -6.22 19.88 28.40
CA TYR A 45 -6.39 21.16 27.71
C TYR A 45 -7.77 21.34 27.07
N GLY A 46 -8.67 20.35 27.20
CA GLY A 46 -10.02 20.40 26.63
C GLY A 46 -10.45 19.12 25.93
N MET A 47 -11.49 19.20 25.11
CA MET A 47 -12.01 18.08 24.33
C MET A 47 -11.37 18.07 22.93
N LYS A 48 -10.80 16.94 22.52
CA LYS A 48 -10.25 16.74 21.18
C LYS A 48 -11.17 15.79 20.39
N ARG A 49 -11.67 16.26 19.25
CA ARG A 49 -12.38 15.42 18.27
C ARG A 49 -11.35 14.78 17.34
N SER A 50 -11.46 13.48 17.14
CA SER A 50 -10.60 12.74 16.20
C SER A 50 -11.40 11.68 15.46
N ASP A 51 -10.82 11.19 14.37
CA ASP A 51 -11.27 10.01 13.66
C ASP A 51 -10.23 8.88 13.83
N PRO A 52 -10.58 7.63 13.47
CA PRO A 52 -9.68 6.51 13.65
C PRO A 52 -8.33 6.66 12.92
N TYR A 53 -8.30 7.26 11.72
CA TYR A 53 -7.06 7.40 10.95
C TYR A 53 -6.14 8.44 11.58
N ASN A 54 -6.68 9.58 12.02
CA ASN A 54 -5.91 10.58 12.75
C ASN A 54 -5.30 10.00 14.03
N LYS A 55 -6.07 9.18 14.76
CA LYS A 55 -5.56 8.52 15.97
C LYS A 55 -4.47 7.49 15.68
N LEU A 56 -4.63 6.69 14.62
CA LEU A 56 -3.59 5.78 14.16
C LEU A 56 -2.31 6.53 13.76
N PHE A 57 -2.46 7.64 13.04
CA PHE A 57 -1.31 8.46 12.62
C PHE A 57 -0.56 9.09 13.81
N GLU A 58 -1.27 9.50 14.86
CA GLU A 58 -0.64 9.94 16.13
C GLU A 58 0.22 8.84 16.77
N ASP A 59 -0.19 7.58 16.62
CA ASP A 59 0.56 6.40 17.05
C ASP A 59 1.59 5.93 16.01
N ARG A 60 1.88 6.76 14.99
CA ARG A 60 2.83 6.53 13.89
C ARG A 60 2.44 5.37 12.97
N ILE A 61 1.13 5.18 12.77
CA ILE A 61 0.59 4.14 11.92
C ILE A 61 0.07 4.75 10.62
N ILE A 62 0.62 4.29 9.50
CA ILE A 62 0.20 4.62 8.14
C ILE A 62 -0.63 3.45 7.57
N PHE A 63 -1.66 3.76 6.79
CA PHE A 63 -2.54 2.74 6.20
C PHE A 63 -2.54 2.79 4.67
N LEU A 64 -1.87 1.83 4.03
CA LEU A 64 -1.95 1.60 2.58
C LEU A 64 -3.10 0.62 2.28
N GLY A 65 -4.31 1.15 2.24
CA GLY A 65 -5.57 0.39 2.09
C GLY A 65 -6.19 0.40 0.70
N VAL A 66 -5.52 1.02 -0.27
CA VAL A 66 -6.04 1.29 -1.61
C VAL A 66 -5.06 0.83 -2.68
N GLN A 67 -5.47 0.89 -3.94
CA GLN A 67 -4.57 0.68 -5.08
C GLN A 67 -3.44 1.73 -5.03
N VAL A 68 -2.22 1.31 -5.39
CA VAL A 68 -1.06 2.21 -5.50
C VAL A 68 -1.15 2.99 -6.81
N ASP A 69 -1.37 4.28 -6.69
CA ASP A 69 -1.41 5.27 -7.78
C ASP A 69 -0.71 6.55 -7.32
N ASP A 70 -0.62 7.55 -8.18
CA ASP A 70 0.14 8.77 -7.87
C ASP A 70 -0.43 9.50 -6.64
N ALA A 71 -1.76 9.55 -6.50
CA ALA A 71 -2.41 10.22 -5.37
C ALA A 71 -2.14 9.51 -4.04
N SER A 72 -2.34 8.19 -4.00
CA SER A 72 -2.06 7.40 -2.79
C SER A 72 -0.57 7.37 -2.47
N ALA A 73 0.32 7.40 -3.47
CA ALA A 73 1.76 7.50 -3.24
C ALA A 73 2.14 8.84 -2.62
N ASP A 74 1.65 9.96 -3.16
CA ASP A 74 1.89 11.29 -2.60
C ASP A 74 1.43 11.38 -1.13
N ASP A 75 0.26 10.83 -0.82
CA ASP A 75 -0.27 10.79 0.55
C ASP A 75 0.64 9.98 1.49
N ILE A 76 1.11 8.81 1.06
CA ILE A 76 1.99 7.95 1.88
C ILE A 76 3.36 8.60 2.07
N ILE A 77 3.94 9.19 1.01
CA ILE A 77 5.23 9.87 1.06
C ILE A 77 5.16 11.06 2.03
N ALA A 78 4.11 11.88 1.93
CA ALA A 78 3.91 13.00 2.84
C ALA A 78 3.81 12.53 4.31
N GLN A 79 3.05 11.46 4.56
CA GLN A 79 2.93 10.87 5.89
C GLN A 79 4.27 10.37 6.44
N LEU A 80 5.08 9.67 5.63
CA LEU A 80 6.41 9.18 6.04
C LEU A 80 7.33 10.34 6.44
N LEU A 81 7.42 11.37 5.60
CA LEU A 81 8.26 12.55 5.85
C LEU A 81 7.80 13.35 7.08
N VAL A 82 6.48 13.45 7.30
CA VAL A 82 5.94 14.09 8.52
C VAL A 82 6.31 13.29 9.76
N LEU A 83 6.14 11.97 9.74
CA LEU A 83 6.48 11.13 10.89
C LEU A 83 7.98 11.13 11.19
N GLU A 84 8.84 11.14 10.16
CA GLU A 84 10.28 11.33 10.32
C GLU A 84 10.60 12.67 10.99
N SER A 85 10.01 13.77 10.50
CA SER A 85 10.24 15.12 11.04
C SER A 85 9.82 15.26 12.51
N LEU A 86 8.72 14.60 12.90
CA LEU A 86 8.20 14.64 14.27
C LEU A 86 9.07 13.87 15.25
N ASP A 87 9.56 12.70 14.86
CA ASP A 87 10.42 11.85 15.69
C ASP A 87 11.21 10.88 14.79
N PRO A 88 12.47 11.21 14.43
CA PRO A 88 13.24 10.41 13.48
C PRO A 88 13.80 9.11 14.07
N ASP A 89 13.74 8.93 15.39
CA ASP A 89 14.32 7.78 16.09
C ASP A 89 13.28 6.68 16.39
N ARG A 90 11.99 6.98 16.17
CA ARG A 90 10.88 6.04 16.42
C ARG A 90 10.37 5.41 15.14
N ASP A 91 10.27 4.09 15.15
CA ASP A 91 9.66 3.29 14.09
C ASP A 91 8.31 3.84 13.59
N ILE A 92 8.03 3.58 12.32
CA ILE A 92 6.75 3.83 11.67
C ILE A 92 6.12 2.48 11.32
N LEU A 93 4.84 2.27 11.63
CA LEU A 93 4.13 1.06 11.26
C LEU A 93 3.25 1.32 10.02
N MET A 94 3.48 0.57 8.96
CA MET A 94 2.68 0.62 7.75
C MET A 94 1.79 -0.63 7.63
N TYR A 95 0.49 -0.44 7.81
CA TYR A 95 -0.50 -1.47 7.48
C TYR A 95 -0.74 -1.52 5.98
N ILE A 96 -0.71 -2.72 5.40
CA ILE A 96 -0.88 -2.96 3.97
C ILE A 96 -2.10 -3.85 3.74
N ASN A 97 -3.04 -3.33 2.95
CA ASN A 97 -4.14 -4.08 2.36
C ASN A 97 -4.40 -3.53 0.95
N SER A 98 -3.54 -3.90 0.00
CA SER A 98 -3.52 -3.28 -1.32
C SER A 98 -3.37 -4.33 -2.43
N PRO A 99 -4.10 -4.16 -3.56
CA PRO A 99 -3.91 -4.97 -4.76
C PRO A 99 -2.62 -4.64 -5.52
N GLY A 100 -1.82 -3.67 -5.05
CA GLY A 100 -0.69 -3.10 -5.78
C GLY A 100 -1.16 -1.99 -6.71
N GLY A 101 -0.43 -1.73 -7.79
CA GLY A 101 -0.76 -0.67 -8.74
C GLY A 101 0.44 -0.22 -9.57
N SER A 102 0.56 1.09 -9.80
CA SER A 102 1.58 1.69 -10.67
C SER A 102 3.01 1.40 -10.17
N PHE A 103 3.89 1.04 -11.11
CA PHE A 103 5.30 0.79 -10.82
C PHE A 103 6.01 2.07 -10.33
N THR A 104 5.76 3.22 -10.98
CA THR A 104 6.42 4.49 -10.62
C THR A 104 5.98 4.99 -9.25
N ALA A 105 4.67 4.92 -8.97
CA ALA A 105 4.11 5.27 -7.66
C ALA A 105 4.68 4.35 -6.55
N MET A 106 4.81 3.05 -6.85
CA MET A 106 5.45 2.10 -5.94
C MET A 106 6.91 2.45 -5.68
N THR A 107 7.71 2.75 -6.72
CA THR A 107 9.12 3.10 -6.54
C THR A 107 9.30 4.40 -5.73
N ALA A 108 8.38 5.36 -5.85
CA ALA A 108 8.42 6.59 -5.06
C ALA A 108 8.19 6.33 -3.56
N ILE A 109 7.21 5.47 -3.22
CA ILE A 109 6.99 5.03 -1.83
C ILE A 109 8.22 4.23 -1.35
N TYR A 110 8.70 3.29 -2.17
CA TYR A 110 9.83 2.44 -1.85
C TYR A 110 11.07 3.27 -1.51
N ASP A 111 11.46 4.21 -2.37
CA ASP A 111 12.63 5.06 -2.15
C ASP A 111 12.47 5.91 -0.89
N THR A 112 11.26 6.41 -0.62
CA THR A 112 10.97 7.15 0.61
C THR A 112 11.13 6.26 1.85
N MET A 113 10.63 5.02 1.82
CA MET A 113 10.81 4.06 2.92
C MET A 113 12.29 3.76 3.19
N GLN A 114 13.13 3.69 2.16
CA GLN A 114 14.57 3.46 2.32
C GLN A 114 15.35 4.72 2.71
N PHE A 115 14.80 5.91 2.38
CA PHE A 115 15.46 7.20 2.60
C PHE A 115 15.29 7.72 4.03
N VAL A 116 14.10 7.57 4.60
CA VAL A 116 13.80 8.10 5.93
C VAL A 116 14.58 7.36 7.02
N ARG A 117 14.95 8.05 8.09
CA ARG A 117 15.71 7.45 9.21
C ARG A 117 14.95 6.40 10.03
N PRO A 118 13.64 6.57 10.34
CA PRO A 118 12.90 5.57 11.09
C PRO A 118 12.86 4.22 10.38
N ASP A 119 12.99 3.14 11.16
CA ASP A 119 12.67 1.82 10.64
C ASP A 119 11.18 1.74 10.29
N ILE A 120 10.90 1.26 9.08
CA ILE A 120 9.53 1.03 8.62
C ILE A 120 9.13 -0.42 8.91
N GLN A 121 8.20 -0.61 9.84
CA GLN A 121 7.56 -1.91 10.08
C GLN A 121 6.44 -2.10 9.06
N THR A 122 6.40 -3.23 8.37
CA THR A 122 5.35 -3.52 7.39
C THR A 122 4.44 -4.63 7.90
N PHE A 123 3.13 -4.48 7.73
CA PHE A 123 2.17 -5.42 8.30
C PHE A 123 1.00 -5.66 7.35
N VAL A 124 0.89 -6.88 6.81
CA VAL A 124 -0.23 -7.25 5.93
C VAL A 124 -1.49 -7.62 6.72
N ILE A 125 -2.59 -6.94 6.40
CA ILE A 125 -3.93 -7.16 6.95
C ILE A 125 -4.93 -7.39 5.81
N GLY A 126 -4.86 -8.57 5.19
CA GLY A 126 -5.72 -8.95 4.07
C GLY A 126 -4.90 -9.38 2.87
N GLN A 127 -4.38 -8.42 2.11
CA GLN A 127 -3.49 -8.74 0.98
C GLN A 127 -2.37 -7.73 0.74
N ALA A 128 -1.28 -8.23 0.17
CA ALA A 128 -0.24 -7.43 -0.47
C ALA A 128 0.07 -8.07 -1.82
N ALA A 129 -0.45 -7.50 -2.91
CA ALA A 129 -0.28 -8.02 -4.26
C ALA A 129 0.56 -7.08 -5.13
N SER A 130 1.33 -7.63 -6.07
CA SER A 130 2.10 -6.85 -7.04
C SER A 130 3.03 -5.83 -6.34
N ALA A 131 2.95 -4.55 -6.69
CA ALA A 131 3.63 -3.44 -6.03
C ALA A 131 3.53 -3.47 -4.49
N ALA A 132 2.39 -3.85 -3.92
CA ALA A 132 2.22 -3.89 -2.47
C ALA A 132 3.04 -5.02 -1.82
N ALA A 133 3.32 -6.12 -2.54
CA ALA A 133 4.22 -7.17 -2.06
C ALA A 133 5.69 -6.72 -2.03
N VAL A 134 6.09 -5.84 -2.95
CA VAL A 134 7.42 -5.19 -2.93
C VAL A 134 7.53 -4.27 -1.73
N LEU A 135 6.54 -3.40 -1.52
CA LEU A 135 6.50 -2.49 -0.37
C LEU A 135 6.46 -3.25 0.97
N LEU A 136 5.78 -4.41 1.02
CA LEU A 136 5.84 -5.32 2.17
C LEU A 136 7.29 -5.78 2.45
N GLY A 137 7.94 -6.32 1.42
CA GLY A 137 9.31 -6.83 1.52
C GLY A 137 10.34 -5.76 1.89
N ALA A 138 10.07 -4.50 1.50
CA ALA A 138 10.91 -3.34 1.72
C ALA A 138 10.90 -2.79 3.15
N GLY A 139 10.09 -3.36 4.05
CA GLY A 139 10.15 -3.03 5.48
C GLY A 139 11.50 -3.42 6.09
N ALA A 140 11.82 -2.82 7.24
CA ALA A 140 13.08 -3.06 7.94
C ALA A 140 13.23 -4.57 8.29
N PRO A 141 14.44 -5.16 8.12
CA PRO A 141 14.66 -6.56 8.41
C PRO A 141 14.27 -6.94 9.85
N GLY A 142 13.52 -8.04 10.02
CA GLY A 142 13.00 -8.47 11.31
C GLY A 142 11.71 -7.76 11.74
N LYS A 143 11.21 -6.79 10.95
CA LYS A 143 10.02 -5.99 11.24
C LYS A 143 8.93 -6.09 10.15
N ARG A 144 8.90 -7.19 9.39
CA ARG A 144 7.92 -7.45 8.33
C ARG A 144 6.95 -8.55 8.77
N PHE A 145 5.67 -8.26 8.79
CA PHE A 145 4.64 -9.08 9.44
C PHE A 145 3.43 -9.34 8.54
N ALA A 146 2.72 -10.44 8.81
CA ALA A 146 1.41 -10.70 8.22
C ALA A 146 0.46 -11.40 9.21
N LEU A 147 -0.85 -11.14 9.07
CA LEU A 147 -1.87 -11.96 9.74
C LEU A 147 -1.99 -13.36 9.10
N PRO A 148 -2.44 -14.40 9.82
CA PRO A 148 -2.38 -15.79 9.34
C PRO A 148 -3.13 -16.06 8.02
N ASN A 149 -4.21 -15.31 7.77
CA ASN A 149 -5.06 -15.45 6.58
C ASN A 149 -4.72 -14.44 5.49
N ALA A 150 -3.64 -13.66 5.64
CA ALA A 150 -3.22 -12.74 4.60
C ALA A 150 -2.66 -13.50 3.40
N ARG A 151 -2.89 -12.96 2.21
CA ARG A 151 -2.33 -13.45 0.95
C ARG A 151 -1.33 -12.47 0.37
N ILE A 152 -0.21 -12.99 -0.12
CA ILE A 152 0.81 -12.20 -0.80
C ILE A 152 0.89 -12.69 -2.25
N LEU A 153 0.94 -11.78 -3.21
CA LEU A 153 1.05 -12.13 -4.63
C LEU A 153 2.24 -11.39 -5.25
N ILE A 154 3.15 -12.14 -5.85
CA ILE A 154 4.24 -11.62 -6.68
C ILE A 154 4.07 -12.10 -8.12
N HIS A 155 4.37 -11.22 -9.07
CA HIS A 155 4.30 -11.46 -10.51
C HIS A 155 5.14 -10.40 -11.22
N GLN A 156 5.51 -10.64 -12.47
CA GLN A 156 6.26 -9.68 -13.28
C GLN A 156 5.43 -8.42 -13.60
N PRO A 157 6.07 -7.27 -13.89
CA PRO A 157 5.37 -6.09 -14.35
C PRO A 157 4.63 -6.36 -15.65
N ALA A 158 3.42 -5.83 -15.79
CA ALA A 158 2.62 -5.92 -17.00
C ALA A 158 2.40 -4.54 -17.61
N LEU A 159 2.52 -4.44 -18.94
CA LEU A 159 2.06 -3.25 -19.66
C LEU A 159 0.54 -3.16 -19.55
N SER A 160 0.07 -2.06 -18.98
CA SER A 160 -1.36 -1.76 -18.91
C SER A 160 -1.76 -0.96 -20.15
N GLY A 161 -2.47 -1.60 -21.08
CA GLY A 161 -2.82 -1.00 -22.37
C GLY A 161 -1.70 -1.23 -23.39
N GLY A 162 -1.94 -2.15 -24.34
CA GLY A 162 -1.04 -2.36 -25.45
C GLY A 162 -1.09 -1.16 -26.38
N ASP A 163 -0.13 -0.25 -26.24
CA ASP A 163 0.03 0.85 -27.18
C ASP A 163 0.49 0.30 -28.54
N TYR A 164 -0.31 0.58 -29.55
CA TYR A 164 0.05 0.35 -30.95
C TYR A 164 0.85 1.57 -31.43
N GLY A 165 2.10 1.37 -31.81
CA GLY A 165 3.01 2.47 -32.19
C GLY A 165 3.95 2.09 -33.34
N GLN A 166 4.85 3.00 -33.71
CA GLN A 166 5.93 2.66 -34.64
C GLN A 166 6.84 1.59 -34.02
N ALA A 167 7.55 0.82 -34.86
CA ALA A 167 8.46 -0.22 -34.37
C ALA A 167 9.48 0.31 -33.34
N SER A 168 9.96 1.54 -33.52
CA SER A 168 10.85 2.23 -32.58
C SER A 168 10.19 2.53 -31.23
N ASP A 169 8.91 2.94 -31.23
CA ASP A 169 8.20 3.24 -29.99
C ASP A 169 7.96 1.96 -29.18
N ILE A 170 7.60 0.87 -29.87
CA ILE A 170 7.44 -0.47 -29.28
C ILE A 170 8.77 -0.94 -28.67
N GLU A 171 9.89 -0.77 -29.38
CA GLU A 171 11.22 -1.12 -28.87
C GLU A 171 11.58 -0.33 -27.60
N ILE A 172 11.31 0.97 -27.56
CA ILE A 172 11.55 1.82 -26.39
C ILE A 172 10.72 1.33 -25.19
N GLN A 173 9.44 1.07 -25.38
CA GLN A 173 8.55 0.59 -24.31
C GLN A 173 8.94 -0.81 -23.83
N ALA A 174 9.30 -1.71 -24.75
CA ALA A 174 9.76 -3.05 -24.39
C ALA A 174 11.04 -2.99 -23.55
N ASN A 175 12.01 -2.16 -23.93
CA ASN A 175 13.25 -1.98 -23.17
C ASN A 175 12.99 -1.41 -21.77
N GLU A 176 12.05 -0.47 -21.62
CA GLU A 176 11.71 0.08 -20.30
C GLU A 176 11.03 -0.97 -19.40
N VAL A 177 10.12 -1.79 -19.95
CA VAL A 177 9.50 -2.90 -19.19
C VAL A 177 10.54 -3.91 -18.74
N LEU A 178 11.49 -4.26 -19.61
CA LEU A 178 12.59 -5.17 -19.25
C LEU A 178 13.47 -4.57 -18.14
N ARG A 179 13.72 -3.25 -18.18
CA ARG A 179 14.44 -2.54 -17.12
C ARG A 179 13.67 -2.57 -15.80
N MET A 180 12.36 -2.28 -15.81
CA MET A 180 11.50 -2.36 -14.63
C MET A 180 11.43 -3.77 -14.06
N ARG A 181 11.33 -4.79 -14.93
CA ARG A 181 11.35 -6.20 -14.54
C ARG A 181 12.66 -6.57 -13.85
N THR A 182 13.81 -6.19 -14.43
CA THR A 182 15.12 -6.44 -13.83
C THR A 182 15.23 -5.79 -12.45
N TRP A 183 14.81 -4.53 -12.33
CA TRP A 183 14.78 -3.83 -11.04
C TRP A 183 13.91 -4.56 -10.01
N LEU A 184 12.73 -5.05 -10.41
CA LEU A 184 11.85 -5.80 -9.52
C LEU A 184 12.50 -7.10 -9.04
N GLU A 185 13.12 -7.86 -9.96
CA GLU A 185 13.82 -9.10 -9.67
C GLU A 185 14.92 -8.87 -8.63
N ASP A 186 15.78 -7.87 -8.85
CA ASP A 186 16.90 -7.55 -7.97
C ASP A 186 16.43 -7.02 -6.61
N THR A 187 15.38 -6.21 -6.59
CA THR A 187 14.82 -5.64 -5.35
C THR A 187 14.18 -6.73 -4.50
N LEU A 188 13.40 -7.63 -5.10
CA LEU A 188 12.84 -8.77 -4.39
C LEU A 188 13.94 -9.73 -3.93
N ALA A 189 14.96 -10.00 -4.75
CA ALA A 189 16.10 -10.83 -4.38
C ALA A 189 16.81 -10.25 -3.15
N HIS A 190 17.08 -8.94 -3.15
CA HIS A 190 17.69 -8.23 -2.03
C HIS A 190 16.90 -8.41 -0.73
N HIS A 191 15.60 -8.13 -0.73
CA HIS A 191 14.77 -8.17 0.48
C HIS A 191 14.44 -9.60 0.94
N THR A 192 14.42 -10.57 0.04
CA THR A 192 14.09 -11.97 0.37
C THR A 192 15.30 -12.83 0.69
N GLY A 193 16.51 -12.38 0.32
CA GLY A 193 17.73 -13.19 0.40
C GLY A 193 17.84 -14.29 -0.65
N ARG A 194 16.94 -14.31 -1.64
CA ARG A 194 16.98 -15.22 -2.80
C ARG A 194 17.88 -14.65 -3.89
N THR A 195 18.24 -15.48 -4.88
CA THR A 195 18.95 -14.97 -6.06
C THR A 195 17.96 -14.37 -7.06
N SER A 196 18.41 -13.40 -7.86
CA SER A 196 17.59 -12.79 -8.92
C SER A 196 17.08 -13.83 -9.92
N GLU A 197 17.83 -14.91 -10.18
CA GLU A 197 17.39 -16.03 -11.04
C GLU A 197 16.19 -16.76 -10.44
N THR A 198 16.22 -17.08 -9.14
CA THR A 198 15.09 -17.74 -8.47
C THR A 198 13.86 -16.83 -8.50
N VAL A 199 14.03 -15.53 -8.23
CA VAL A 199 12.93 -14.57 -8.29
C VAL A 199 12.37 -14.47 -9.71
N ARG A 200 13.24 -14.40 -10.72
CA ARG A 200 12.84 -14.32 -12.14
C ARG A 200 11.95 -15.49 -12.55
N GLU A 201 12.31 -16.71 -12.17
CA GLU A 201 11.50 -17.91 -12.43
C GLU A 201 10.16 -17.84 -11.68
N ASP A 202 10.20 -17.39 -10.42
CA ASP A 202 9.04 -17.37 -9.53
C ASP A 202 8.00 -16.29 -9.87
N ILE A 203 8.40 -15.18 -10.51
CA ILE A 203 7.48 -14.11 -10.92
C ILE A 203 7.01 -14.24 -12.38
N GLU A 204 7.49 -15.25 -13.13
CA GLU A 204 7.11 -15.45 -14.53
C GLU A 204 5.60 -15.65 -14.69
N ARG A 205 4.96 -16.24 -13.67
CA ARG A 205 3.51 -16.32 -13.51
C ARG A 205 3.11 -15.85 -12.12
N ASP A 206 1.83 -15.54 -11.94
CA ASP A 206 1.27 -15.21 -10.64
C ASP A 206 1.61 -16.27 -9.60
N LYS A 207 2.39 -15.88 -8.59
CA LYS A 207 2.73 -16.71 -7.45
C LYS A 207 2.01 -16.17 -6.22
N ILE A 208 0.97 -16.91 -5.80
CA ILE A 208 0.17 -16.60 -4.63
C ILE A 208 0.71 -17.37 -3.44
N LEU A 209 1.04 -16.65 -2.37
CA LEU A 209 1.65 -17.16 -1.16
C LEU A 209 0.69 -16.96 0.01
N SER A 210 0.54 -18.02 0.81
CA SER A 210 0.01 -17.89 2.17
C SER A 210 0.99 -17.09 3.03
N SER A 211 0.57 -16.64 4.21
CA SER A 211 1.48 -15.94 5.13
C SER A 211 2.65 -16.82 5.58
N ALA A 212 2.42 -18.12 5.81
CA ALA A 212 3.51 -19.06 6.12
C ALA A 212 4.49 -19.20 4.94
N SER A 213 3.96 -19.37 3.73
CA SER A 213 4.79 -19.48 2.51
C SER A 213 5.53 -18.17 2.20
N ALA A 214 4.95 -17.01 2.49
CA ALA A 214 5.61 -15.71 2.34
C ALA A 214 6.78 -15.55 3.31
N LYS A 215 6.65 -16.08 4.54
CA LYS A 215 7.75 -16.16 5.51
C LYS A 215 8.87 -17.05 5.01
N GLU A 216 8.54 -18.27 4.57
CA GLU A 216 9.53 -19.19 3.96
C GLU A 216 10.17 -18.61 2.69
N TYR A 217 9.45 -17.76 1.97
CA TYR A 217 9.97 -17.06 0.81
C TYR A 217 10.96 -15.95 1.18
N GLY A 218 10.86 -15.39 2.39
CA GLY A 218 11.65 -14.25 2.86
C GLY A 218 10.98 -12.88 2.65
N LEU A 219 9.71 -12.84 2.22
CA LEU A 219 8.95 -11.59 2.03
C LEU A 219 8.51 -10.96 3.36
N ILE A 220 8.36 -11.79 4.39
CA ILE A 220 8.04 -11.38 5.75
C ILE A 220 8.91 -12.14 6.75
N ASP A 221 9.04 -11.60 7.95
CA ASP A 221 9.82 -12.21 9.04
C ASP A 221 8.94 -13.06 9.95
N GLU A 222 7.69 -12.64 10.19
CA GLU A 222 6.80 -13.33 11.13
C GLU A 222 5.32 -13.29 10.76
N VAL A 223 4.64 -14.42 11.02
CA VAL A 223 3.18 -14.53 10.94
C VAL A 223 2.63 -14.34 12.35
N LEU A 224 1.95 -13.22 12.60
CA LEU A 224 1.48 -12.89 13.93
C LEU A 224 0.12 -13.53 14.21
N SER A 225 0.08 -14.40 15.22
CA SER A 225 -1.16 -15.04 15.68
C SER A 225 -2.00 -14.12 16.56
N SER A 226 -3.20 -14.59 16.92
CA SER A 226 -4.12 -13.82 17.76
C SER A 226 -3.48 -13.41 19.10
N ARG A 227 -3.59 -12.12 19.44
CA ARG A 227 -3.26 -11.59 20.76
C ARG A 227 -4.24 -12.02 21.86
N LYS A 228 -5.28 -12.81 21.54
CA LYS A 228 -6.25 -13.33 22.52
C LYS A 228 -5.62 -14.34 23.50
N ALA A 229 -4.43 -14.86 23.20
CA ALA A 229 -3.71 -15.87 23.99
C ALA A 229 -2.69 -15.27 24.99
N SER A 230 -3.07 -14.24 25.74
CA SER A 230 -2.33 -13.78 26.92
C SER A 230 -3.23 -13.53 28.14
N LEU A 231 -4.44 -14.09 28.14
CA LEU A 231 -5.40 -14.03 29.26
C LEU A 231 -5.62 -15.40 29.95
N GLU A 232 -4.84 -16.44 29.57
CA GLU A 232 -4.91 -17.78 30.16
C GLU A 232 -3.55 -18.27 30.70
N SER A 233 -2.74 -17.38 31.27
CA SER A 233 -1.56 -17.73 32.07
C SER A 233 -1.50 -16.92 33.35
#